data_AF-A0A954CB07-F1
#
_entry.id   AF-A0A954CB07-F1
#
_cell.length_a   1.000
_cell.length_b   1.000
_cell.length_c   1.000
_cell.angle_alpha   90.00
_cell.angle_beta   90.00
_cell.angle_gamma   90.00
#
_symmetry.space_group_name_H-M   'P 1'
#
loop_
_entity.id
_entity.type
_entity.pdbx_description
1 polymer ?
#
loop_
_entity_poly.entity_id
_entity_poly.type
_entity_poly.pdbx_seq_one_letter_code
_entity_poly.pdbx_strand_id
1 'polypeptide(L)'
;IPCQKVHETEHTLAFRDINPARPVHVLVIPKGAYITWDEFAATASAAEQADFVRAIGEVARREGVAGTGYRLLQNNGEHGHQEVPHLHVHVVGGAPAGPMLRRQQ
;
A
#
# COMPACT_ATOMS: atom_id res chain seq x y z
N ILE A 1 14.50 -5.18 -9.01
CA ILE A 1 14.54 -6.48 -8.28
C ILE A 1 13.35 -7.30 -8.77
N PRO A 2 13.48 -8.62 -9.03
CA PRO A 2 12.33 -9.46 -9.34
C PRO A 2 11.26 -9.35 -8.25
N CYS A 3 9.99 -9.28 -8.64
CA CYS A 3 8.88 -9.22 -7.69
C CYS A 3 7.74 -10.13 -8.13
N GLN A 4 6.94 -10.59 -7.17
CA GLN A 4 5.69 -11.30 -7.46
C GLN A 4 4.58 -10.27 -7.71
N LYS A 5 4.48 -9.84 -8.97
CA LYS A 5 3.50 -8.85 -9.43
C LYS A 5 2.07 -9.35 -9.25
N VAL A 6 1.21 -8.47 -8.71
CA VAL A 6 -0.23 -8.70 -8.49
C VAL A 6 -1.06 -7.86 -9.45
N HIS A 7 -0.69 -6.60 -9.63
CA HIS A 7 -1.37 -5.66 -10.51
C HIS A 7 -0.39 -4.61 -11.01
N GLU A 8 -0.62 -4.08 -12.20
CA GLU A 8 0.18 -3.00 -12.76
C GLU A 8 -0.67 -2.19 -13.74
N THR A 9 -0.51 -0.88 -13.68
CA THR A 9 -1.15 0.12 -14.55
C THR A 9 -0.07 1.01 -15.15
N GLU A 10 -0.47 2.10 -15.80
CA GLU A 10 0.48 3.12 -16.27
C GLU A 10 1.25 3.77 -15.12
N HIS A 11 0.58 4.11 -14.01
CA HIS A 11 1.19 4.88 -12.91
C HIS A 11 1.45 4.08 -11.64
N THR A 12 0.96 2.84 -11.53
CA THR A 12 1.01 2.06 -10.29
C THR A 12 1.54 0.65 -10.52
N LEU A 13 2.29 0.14 -9.55
CA LEU A 13 2.71 -1.26 -9.48
C LEU A 13 2.29 -1.84 -8.12
N ALA A 14 1.75 -3.05 -8.13
CA ALA A 14 1.45 -3.81 -6.92
C ALA A 14 2.11 -5.18 -6.96
N PHE A 15 2.71 -5.58 -5.84
CA PHE A 15 3.44 -6.84 -5.71
C PHE A 15 3.40 -7.35 -4.28
N ARG A 16 3.56 -8.67 -4.10
CA ARG A 16 3.56 -9.27 -2.76
C ARG A 16 4.77 -8.80 -1.97
N ASP A 17 4.53 -8.47 -0.69
CA ASP A 17 5.61 -8.22 0.26
C ASP A 17 6.47 -9.49 0.41
N ILE A 18 7.78 -9.31 0.51
CA ILE A 18 8.73 -10.43 0.65
C ILE A 18 8.63 -11.09 2.04
N ASN A 19 8.19 -10.32 3.04
CA ASN A 19 8.00 -10.75 4.43
C ASN A 19 6.54 -10.52 4.86
N PRO A 20 5.59 -11.34 4.39
CA PRO A 20 4.17 -11.13 4.63
C PRO A 20 3.80 -11.21 6.12
N ALA A 21 3.19 -10.15 6.66
CA ALA A 21 2.71 -10.13 8.05
C ALA A 21 1.36 -10.85 8.23
N ARG A 22 0.64 -11.09 7.12
CA ARG A 22 -0.66 -11.77 7.04
C ARG A 22 -0.75 -12.55 5.72
N PRO A 23 -1.73 -13.47 5.56
CA PRO A 23 -1.89 -14.26 4.34
C PRO A 23 -1.97 -13.40 3.07
N VAL A 24 -2.64 -12.24 3.16
CA VAL A 24 -2.57 -11.19 2.14
C VAL A 24 -1.72 -10.06 2.70
N HIS A 25 -0.57 -9.83 2.07
CA HIS A 25 0.27 -8.66 2.28
C HIS A 25 0.85 -8.21 0.93
N VAL A 26 0.27 -7.17 0.37
CA VAL A 26 0.65 -6.62 -0.94
C VAL A 26 1.05 -5.16 -0.77
N LEU A 27 2.17 -4.79 -1.37
CA LEU A 27 2.60 -3.40 -1.48
C LEU A 27 2.06 -2.81 -2.78
N VAL A 28 1.45 -1.63 -2.70
CA VAL A 28 1.01 -0.84 -3.85
C VAL A 28 1.82 0.45 -3.87
N ILE A 29 2.56 0.68 -4.97
CA ILE A 29 3.47 1.83 -5.10
C ILE A 29 3.14 2.64 -6.37
N PRO A 30 3.22 3.98 -6.33
CA PRO A 30 3.30 4.73 -7.58
C PRO A 30 4.64 4.42 -8.25
N LYS A 31 4.67 4.47 -9.58
CA LYS A 31 5.90 4.35 -10.36
C LYS A 31 6.74 5.63 -10.31
N GLY A 32 6.10 6.77 -10.09
CA GLY A 32 6.79 8.03 -9.79
C GLY A 32 7.58 7.96 -8.48
N ALA A 33 8.65 8.74 -8.38
CA ALA A 33 9.61 8.71 -7.28
C ALA A 33 9.16 9.55 -6.08
N TYR A 34 7.96 9.26 -5.57
CA TYR A 34 7.42 9.93 -4.38
C TYR A 34 7.89 9.19 -3.14
N ILE A 35 8.31 9.90 -2.10
CA ILE A 35 8.80 9.30 -0.85
C ILE A 35 7.65 9.17 0.14
N THR A 36 6.84 10.21 0.28
CA THR A 36 5.78 10.28 1.30
C THR A 36 4.40 10.51 0.69
N TRP A 37 3.36 10.25 1.48
CA TRP A 37 1.98 10.54 1.07
C TRP A 37 1.73 12.05 0.92
N ASP A 38 2.33 12.87 1.77
CA ASP A 38 2.23 14.33 1.71
C ASP A 38 2.80 14.87 0.39
N GLU A 39 4.02 14.44 0.05
CA GLU A 39 4.67 14.78 -1.22
C GLU A 39 3.82 14.35 -2.42
N PHE A 40 3.32 13.11 -2.43
CA PHE A 40 2.46 12.60 -3.50
C PHE A 40 1.17 13.42 -3.65
N ALA A 41 0.50 13.73 -2.54
CA ALA A 41 -0.73 14.51 -2.56
C ALA A 41 -0.50 15.95 -3.08
N ALA A 42 0.65 16.54 -2.77
CA ALA A 42 0.98 17.90 -3.18
C ALA A 42 1.49 18.01 -4.63
N THR A 43 2.18 16.99 -5.14
CA THR A 43 2.99 17.13 -6.37
C THR A 43 2.62 16.16 -7.49
N ALA A 44 1.94 15.05 -7.19
CA ALA A 44 1.53 14.12 -8.24
C ALA A 44 0.41 14.70 -9.11
N SER A 45 0.39 14.30 -10.38
CA SER A 45 -0.70 14.68 -11.28
C SER A 45 -2.03 14.07 -10.83
N ALA A 46 -3.14 14.68 -11.23
CA ALA A 46 -4.47 14.13 -10.96
C ALA A 46 -4.65 12.71 -11.53
N ALA A 47 -3.97 12.40 -12.65
CA ALA A 47 -4.00 11.08 -13.26
C ALA A 47 -3.30 10.03 -12.40
N GLU A 48 -2.11 10.34 -11.87
CA GLU A 48 -1.37 9.47 -10.95
C GLU A 48 -2.15 9.24 -9.66
N GLN A 49 -2.71 10.29 -9.06
CA GLN A 49 -3.52 10.17 -7.85
C GLN A 49 -4.75 9.28 -8.07
N ALA A 50 -5.48 9.50 -9.17
CA ALA A 50 -6.66 8.71 -9.49
C ALA A 50 -6.33 7.25 -9.78
N ASP A 51 -5.26 6.98 -10.53
CA ASP A 51 -4.80 5.63 -10.84
C ASP A 51 -4.35 4.89 -9.56
N PHE A 52 -3.55 5.54 -8.72
CA PHE A 52 -3.03 4.96 -7.49
C PHE A 52 -4.15 4.55 -6.52
N VAL A 53 -5.12 5.44 -6.28
CA VAL A 53 -6.29 5.15 -5.44
C VAL A 53 -7.12 3.99 -6.01
N ARG A 54 -7.35 3.96 -7.32
CA ARG A 54 -8.09 2.87 -7.98
C ARG A 54 -7.35 1.53 -7.87
N ALA A 55 -6.04 1.54 -8.08
CA ALA A 55 -5.20 0.36 -8.03
C ALA A 55 -5.18 -0.27 -6.62
N ILE A 56 -5.14 0.53 -5.55
CA ILE A 56 -5.25 0.02 -4.17
C ILE A 56 -6.56 -0.76 -3.97
N GLY A 57 -7.69 -0.19 -4.41
CA GLY A 57 -9.00 -0.85 -4.31
C GLY A 57 -9.10 -2.11 -5.18
N GLU A 58 -8.48 -2.10 -6.36
CA GLU A 58 -8.43 -3.24 -7.28
C GLU A 58 -7.62 -4.39 -6.70
N VAL A 59 -6.49 -4.10 -6.06
CA VAL A 59 -5.65 -5.10 -5.36
C VAL A 59 -6.47 -5.79 -4.26
N ALA A 60 -7.21 -5.04 -3.43
CA ALA A 60 -8.02 -5.64 -2.38
C ALA A 60 -9.13 -6.57 -2.93
N ARG A 61 -9.71 -6.25 -4.09
CA ARG A 61 -10.68 -7.14 -4.77
C ARG A 61 -10.00 -8.38 -5.33
N ARG A 62 -8.87 -8.23 -6.02
CA ARG A 62 -8.11 -9.34 -6.63
C ARG A 62 -7.59 -10.34 -5.60
N GLU A 63 -7.18 -9.85 -4.45
CA GLU A 63 -6.71 -10.69 -3.34
C GLU A 63 -7.86 -11.27 -2.50
N GLY A 64 -9.12 -11.05 -2.88
CA GLY A 64 -10.29 -11.67 -2.26
C GLY A 64 -10.61 -11.16 -0.85
N VAL A 65 -10.02 -10.04 -0.42
CA VAL A 65 -10.21 -9.49 0.94
C VAL A 65 -11.28 -8.41 1.01
N ALA A 66 -11.82 -7.96 -0.13
CA ALA A 66 -12.85 -6.91 -0.16
C ALA A 66 -14.13 -7.28 0.62
N GLY A 67 -14.49 -8.56 0.69
CA GLY A 67 -15.68 -9.02 1.43
C GLY A 67 -15.42 -9.32 2.90
N THR A 68 -14.25 -9.87 3.24
CA THR A 68 -13.88 -10.24 4.62
C THR A 68 -13.29 -9.08 5.42
N GLY A 69 -12.87 -8.01 4.73
CA GLY A 69 -12.22 -6.85 5.31
C GLY A 69 -10.70 -6.92 5.23
N TYR A 70 -10.08 -5.74 5.22
CA TYR A 70 -8.64 -5.55 5.12
C TYR A 70 -8.23 -4.23 5.77
N ARG A 71 -6.93 -4.06 6.03
CA ARG A 71 -6.33 -2.80 6.46
C ARG A 71 -5.48 -2.24 5.33
N LEU A 72 -5.67 -0.96 5.05
CA LEU A 72 -4.68 -0.15 4.35
C LEU A 72 -3.80 0.51 5.40
N LEU A 73 -2.49 0.32 5.28
CA LEU A 73 -1.51 0.95 6.15
C LEU A 73 -0.47 1.65 5.29
N GLN A 74 -0.11 2.87 5.66
CA GLN A 74 0.91 3.66 5.00
C GLN A 74 1.69 4.42 6.07
N ASN A 75 3.01 4.34 6.00
CA ASN A 75 3.93 4.89 6.99
C ASN A 75 4.72 6.05 6.37
N ASN A 76 4.75 7.21 7.03
CA ASN A 76 5.56 8.36 6.61
C ASN A 76 6.61 8.71 7.66
N GLY A 77 7.86 8.83 7.22
CA GLY A 77 8.98 9.30 8.05
C GLY A 77 9.23 8.45 9.31
N GLU A 78 9.95 9.04 10.26
CA GLU A 78 10.44 8.35 11.46
C GLU A 78 9.32 7.86 12.38
N HIS A 79 8.37 8.74 12.73
CA HIS A 79 7.26 8.40 13.62
C HIS A 79 6.24 7.45 12.99
N GLY A 80 6.16 7.40 11.66
CA GLY A 80 5.41 6.39 10.93
C GLY A 80 6.14 5.06 10.84
N HIS A 81 7.43 4.99 11.17
CA HIS A 81 8.31 3.85 10.92
C HIS A 81 8.36 3.47 9.43
N GLN A 82 8.61 4.48 8.58
CA GLN A 82 8.88 4.24 7.16
C GLN A 82 10.32 3.74 6.96
N GLU A 83 10.47 2.49 6.53
CA GLU A 83 11.80 1.89 6.31
C GLU A 83 12.31 2.10 4.88
N VAL A 84 11.41 2.02 3.89
CA VAL A 84 11.75 2.22 2.47
C VAL A 84 11.31 3.62 2.04
N PRO A 85 12.24 4.49 1.57
CA PRO A 85 11.94 5.87 1.18
C PRO A 85 11.33 5.94 -0.23
N HIS A 86 10.25 5.21 -0.44
CA HIS A 86 9.39 5.27 -1.63
C HIS A 86 7.96 5.02 -1.15
N LEU A 87 6.98 5.80 -1.61
CA LEU A 87 5.61 5.71 -1.16
C LEU A 87 5.05 4.31 -1.43
N HIS A 88 4.55 3.64 -0.40
CA HIS A 88 3.89 2.35 -0.54
C HIS A 88 2.71 2.24 0.43
N VAL A 89 1.61 1.68 -0.07
CA VAL A 89 0.46 1.29 0.75
C VAL A 89 0.48 -0.22 0.91
N HIS A 90 0.45 -0.67 2.15
CA HIS A 90 0.25 -2.07 2.51
C HIS A 90 -1.24 -2.39 2.43
N VAL A 91 -1.62 -3.35 1.59
CA VAL A 91 -2.93 -4.01 1.62
C VAL A 91 -2.77 -5.30 2.42
N VAL A 92 -3.32 -5.30 3.63
CA VAL A 92 -3.14 -6.39 4.61
C VAL A 92 -4.48 -7.05 4.92
N GLY A 93 -4.59 -8.37 4.75
CA GLY A 93 -5.85 -9.09 4.97
C GLY A 93 -5.69 -10.61 5.02
N GLY A 94 -6.82 -11.32 4.88
CA GLY A 94 -6.87 -12.79 4.98
C GLY A 94 -6.85 -13.34 6.42
N ALA A 95 -6.67 -12.47 7.42
CA ALA A 95 -6.87 -12.73 8.84
C ALA A 95 -7.03 -11.39 9.60
N PRO A 96 -7.52 -11.38 10.86
CA PRO A 96 -7.64 -10.15 11.62
C PRO A 96 -6.35 -9.32 11.70
N ALA A 97 -6.44 -8.02 11.39
CA ALA A 97 -5.30 -7.10 11.42
C ALA A 97 -4.86 -6.72 12.85
N GLY A 98 -5.68 -7.02 13.87
CA GLY A 98 -5.41 -6.64 15.26
C GLY A 98 -5.76 -5.16 15.55
N PRO A 99 -5.34 -4.61 16.71
CA PRO A 99 -5.62 -3.22 17.07
C PRO A 99 -4.99 -2.22 16.10
N MET A 100 -5.53 -1.00 16.02
CA MET A 100 -5.06 0.05 15.09
C MET A 100 -3.76 0.70 15.57
N LEU A 101 -3.72 1.16 16.81
CA LEU A 101 -2.55 1.75 17.45
C LEU A 101 -2.41 1.18 18.86
N ARG A 102 -1.18 1.10 19.35
CA ARG A 102 -0.95 0.92 20.79
C ARG A 102 -1.28 2.24 21.47
N ARG A 103 -2.13 2.20 22.50
CA ARG A 103 -2.39 3.39 23.31
C ARG A 103 -1.12 3.72 24.09
N GLN A 104 -0.72 4.97 24.06
CA GLN A 104 0.27 5.48 25.01
C GLN A 104 -0.41 5.50 26.38
N GLN A 105 0.27 4.96 27.39
CA GLN A 105 -0.18 5.04 28.78
C GLN A 105 0.14 6.42 29.34
#